data_AF-A0A924RHX9-F1
#
_entry.id   AF-A0A924RHX9-F1
#
_cell.length_a   1.000
_cell.length_b   1.000
_cell.length_c   1.000
_cell.angle_alpha   90.00
_cell.angle_beta   90.00
_cell.angle_gamma   90.00
#
_symmetry.space_group_name_H-M   'P 1'
#
loop_
_entity.id
_entity.type
_entity.pdbx_description
1 polymer ?
#
loop_
_entity_poly.entity_id
_entity_poly.type
_entity_poly.pdbx_seq_one_letter_code
_entity_poly.pdbx_strand_id
1 'polypeptide(L)'
;HLHVTVDLATLDDAPGALPARAASGASLPVSLVRSWACDSALTRYVLSLGRKVLETSHTARTLTGTERRAKHLETGGLCQAAGCRRGPGDRLIPHHATPWARSRRTSLGDTVLFCEQTHHQLHHGATIRLKDGRWLDRDGWTDRPPG
;
A
#
# COMPACT_ATOMS: atom_id res chain seq x y z
N HIS A 1 -5.12 -0.24 18.60
CA HIS A 1 -5.02 -1.10 17.38
C HIS A 1 -3.55 -1.12 16.98
N LEU A 2 -2.88 -2.27 17.12
CA LEU A 2 -1.46 -2.43 16.78
C LEU A 2 -1.34 -3.01 15.37
N HIS A 3 -0.39 -2.52 14.58
CA HIS A 3 -0.10 -3.07 13.26
C HIS A 3 1.36 -3.55 13.22
N VAL A 4 1.54 -4.79 12.76
CA VAL A 4 2.82 -5.45 12.60
C VAL A 4 2.92 -6.04 11.21
N THR A 5 4.03 -5.78 10.54
CA THR A 5 4.41 -6.43 9.28
C THR A 5 5.48 -7.47 9.58
N VAL A 6 5.25 -8.69 9.12
CA VAL A 6 6.16 -9.82 9.30
C VAL A 6 6.26 -10.57 7.98
N ASP A 7 7.48 -10.95 7.58
CA ASP A 7 7.69 -11.80 6.41
C ASP A 7 7.32 -13.25 6.76
N LEU A 8 6.88 -14.03 5.77
CA LEU A 8 6.64 -15.45 5.96
C LEU A 8 7.95 -16.17 6.32
N ALA A 9 9.08 -15.78 5.71
CA ALA A 9 10.39 -16.31 6.07
C ALA A 9 10.74 -16.08 7.56
N THR A 10 10.31 -14.95 8.12
CA THR A 10 10.45 -14.66 9.56
C THR A 10 9.58 -15.58 10.40
N LEU A 11 8.34 -15.84 9.98
CA LEU A 11 7.42 -16.75 10.67
C LEU A 11 7.84 -18.23 10.55
N ASP A 12 8.62 -18.58 9.54
CA ASP A 12 9.11 -19.95 9.31
C ASP A 12 10.51 -20.18 9.92
N ASP A 13 11.04 -19.20 10.69
CA ASP A 13 12.39 -19.21 11.27
C ASP A 13 13.50 -19.48 10.21
N ALA A 14 13.31 -18.97 8.99
CA ALA A 14 14.26 -19.15 7.91
C ALA A 14 15.60 -18.44 8.21
N PRO A 15 16.76 -19.07 7.93
CA PRO A 15 18.07 -18.44 8.12
C PRO A 15 18.18 -17.11 7.36
N GLY A 16 18.56 -16.03 8.06
CA GLY A 16 18.72 -14.69 7.46
C GLY A 16 17.42 -13.89 7.30
N ALA A 17 16.28 -14.38 7.81
CA ALA A 17 15.03 -13.62 7.79
C ALA A 17 15.12 -12.31 8.58
N LEU A 18 14.49 -11.26 8.05
CA LEU A 18 14.40 -9.97 8.74
C LEU A 18 13.47 -10.06 9.96
N PRO A 19 13.69 -9.26 11.02
CA PRO A 19 12.80 -9.26 12.18
C PRO A 19 11.41 -8.70 11.82
N ALA A 20 10.39 -9.14 12.54
CA ALA A 20 9.06 -8.53 12.45
C ALA A 20 9.13 -7.05 12.85
N ARG A 21 8.32 -6.19 12.23
CA ARG A 21 8.33 -4.74 12.49
C ARG A 21 6.96 -4.21 12.85
N ALA A 22 6.90 -3.43 13.93
CA ALA A 22 5.75 -2.59 14.23
C ALA A 22 5.62 -1.46 13.20
N ALA A 23 4.42 -0.89 13.07
CA ALA A 23 4.20 0.31 12.25
C ALA A 23 5.06 1.52 12.68
N SER A 24 5.50 1.58 13.94
CA SER A 24 6.45 2.57 14.45
C SER A 24 7.88 2.37 13.95
N GLY A 25 8.16 1.28 13.23
CA GLY A 25 9.49 0.88 12.79
C GLY A 25 10.26 0.01 13.78
N ALA A 26 9.75 -0.16 15.01
CA ALA A 26 10.39 -0.99 16.04
C ALA A 26 10.44 -2.47 15.63
N SER A 27 11.61 -3.10 15.81
CA SER A 27 11.76 -4.55 15.64
C SER A 27 11.07 -5.27 16.79
N LEU A 28 10.36 -6.34 16.48
CA LEU A 28 9.63 -7.17 17.43
C LEU A 28 10.14 -8.61 17.39
N PRO A 29 10.25 -9.30 18.54
CA PRO A 29 10.53 -10.73 18.58
C PRO A 29 9.44 -11.51 17.85
N VAL A 30 9.83 -12.50 17.01
CA VAL A 30 8.85 -13.34 16.31
C VAL A 30 7.96 -14.13 17.27
N SER A 31 8.50 -14.53 18.43
CA SER A 31 7.75 -15.21 19.49
C SER A 31 6.59 -14.37 20.04
N LEU A 32 6.78 -13.04 20.13
CA LEU A 32 5.74 -12.11 20.55
C LEU A 32 4.63 -12.01 19.49
N VAL A 33 5.00 -11.95 18.21
CA VAL A 33 4.04 -11.95 17.10
C VAL A 33 3.24 -13.25 17.04
N ARG A 34 3.89 -14.40 17.29
CA ARG A 34 3.23 -15.72 17.39
C ARG A 34 2.24 -15.78 18.57
N SER A 35 2.61 -15.29 19.75
CA SER A 35 1.69 -15.21 20.89
C SER A 35 0.46 -14.36 20.58
N TRP A 36 0.62 -13.17 19.98
CA TRP A 36 -0.53 -12.37 19.55
C TRP A 36 -1.41 -13.06 18.51
N ALA A 37 -0.84 -13.91 17.67
CA ALA A 37 -1.62 -14.71 16.72
C ALA A 37 -2.52 -15.75 17.37
N CYS A 38 -2.14 -16.26 18.53
CA CYS A 38 -2.94 -17.21 19.30
C CYS A 38 -3.94 -16.52 20.24
N ASP A 39 -3.54 -15.39 20.84
CA ASP A 39 -4.26 -14.82 21.98
C ASP A 39 -5.10 -13.58 21.65
N SER A 40 -5.10 -13.10 20.40
CA SER A 40 -5.79 -11.87 20.00
C SER A 40 -6.70 -12.05 18.78
N ALA A 41 -7.77 -11.25 18.74
CA ALA A 41 -8.55 -11.07 17.52
C ALA A 41 -7.70 -10.35 16.47
N LEU A 42 -7.16 -11.11 15.50
CA LEU A 42 -6.30 -10.58 14.45
C LEU A 42 -7.03 -10.44 13.11
N THR A 43 -6.75 -9.35 12.39
CA THR A 43 -7.01 -9.27 10.95
C THR A 43 -5.71 -9.53 10.20
N ARG A 44 -5.60 -10.71 9.56
CA ARG A 44 -4.41 -11.10 8.78
C ARG A 44 -4.55 -10.62 7.33
N TYR A 45 -3.51 -9.93 6.85
CA TYR A 45 -3.35 -9.61 5.43
C TYR A 45 -2.19 -10.44 4.89
N VAL A 46 -2.43 -11.27 3.88
CA VAL A 46 -1.37 -12.04 3.23
C VAL A 46 -0.86 -11.24 2.04
N LEU A 47 0.40 -10.83 2.12
CA LEU A 47 1.15 -10.26 1.02
C LEU A 47 1.93 -11.43 0.40
N SER A 48 1.45 -11.99 -0.71
CA SER A 48 2.23 -13.01 -1.45
C SER A 48 3.50 -12.37 -2.03
N LEU A 49 4.51 -13.18 -2.38
CA LEU A 49 5.83 -12.82 -2.95
C LEU A 49 5.79 -11.93 -4.23
N GLY A 50 4.62 -11.43 -4.62
CA GLY A 50 4.42 -10.36 -5.62
C GLY A 50 3.83 -9.06 -5.06
N ARG A 51 3.90 -8.78 -3.74
CA ARG A 51 3.33 -7.58 -3.09
C ARG A 51 1.81 -7.38 -3.25
N LYS A 52 1.09 -8.34 -3.83
CA LYS A 52 -0.38 -8.27 -3.90
C LYS A 52 -0.97 -8.81 -2.59
N VAL A 53 -1.61 -7.91 -1.84
CA VAL A 53 -2.74 -8.29 -0.98
C VAL A 53 -3.71 -9.09 -1.87
N LEU A 54 -4.37 -10.13 -1.33
CA LEU A 54 -5.51 -10.82 -1.98
C LEU A 54 -6.28 -9.82 -2.84
N GLU A 55 -6.26 -10.03 -4.15
CA GLU A 55 -6.73 -9.06 -5.12
C GLU A 55 -8.24 -8.89 -4.96
N THR A 56 -8.66 -7.81 -4.32
CA THR A 56 -10.06 -7.47 -4.17
C THR A 56 -10.45 -6.47 -5.25
N SER A 57 -11.64 -6.67 -5.82
CA SER A 57 -12.26 -5.66 -6.67
C SER A 57 -13.77 -5.64 -6.49
N HIS A 58 -14.36 -4.45 -6.59
CA HIS A 58 -15.78 -4.23 -6.39
C HIS A 58 -16.27 -2.99 -7.14
N THR A 59 -17.58 -2.79 -7.24
CA THR A 59 -18.20 -1.67 -7.97
C THR A 59 -18.34 -0.39 -7.16
N ALA A 60 -18.22 -0.44 -5.82
CA ALA A 60 -18.18 0.79 -5.02
C ALA A 60 -16.97 1.67 -5.42
N ARG A 61 -17.14 3.00 -5.37
CA ARG A 61 -16.15 3.96 -5.87
C ARG A 61 -14.92 4.10 -4.98
N THR A 62 -15.01 3.78 -3.70
CA THR A 62 -13.92 3.95 -2.75
C THR A 62 -13.52 2.61 -2.16
N LEU A 63 -12.24 2.46 -1.82
CA LEU A 63 -11.78 1.32 -1.04
C LEU A 63 -12.61 1.19 0.25
N THR A 64 -12.83 -0.03 0.71
CA THR A 64 -13.32 -0.32 2.06
C THR A 64 -12.29 0.10 3.12
N GLY A 65 -12.69 0.12 4.39
CA GLY A 65 -11.75 0.38 5.50
C GLY A 65 -10.61 -0.64 5.55
N THR A 66 -10.92 -1.91 5.30
CA THR A 66 -9.97 -3.03 5.26
C THR A 66 -8.97 -2.87 4.11
N GLU A 67 -9.44 -2.54 2.90
CA GLU A 67 -8.57 -2.32 1.75
C GLU A 67 -7.70 -1.07 1.91
N ARG A 68 -8.24 0.02 2.47
CA ARG A 68 -7.43 1.20 2.82
C ARG A 68 -6.28 0.84 3.75
N ARG A 69 -6.55 0.05 4.79
CA ARG A 69 -5.52 -0.44 5.71
C ARG A 69 -4.51 -1.29 4.96
N ALA A 70 -4.97 -2.29 4.21
CA ALA A 70 -4.10 -3.16 3.41
C ALA A 70 -3.17 -2.36 2.48
N LYS A 71 -3.69 -1.32 1.81
CA LYS A 71 -2.88 -0.45 0.96
C LYS A 71 -1.83 0.33 1.72
N HIS A 72 -2.14 0.82 2.92
CA HIS A 72 -1.14 1.46 3.78
C HIS A 72 -0.04 0.46 4.18
N LEU A 73 -0.37 -0.81 4.43
CA LEU A 73 0.66 -1.81 4.76
C LEU A 73 1.55 -2.11 3.55
N GLU A 74 0.94 -2.29 2.38
CA GLU A 74 1.62 -2.55 1.11
C GLU A 74 2.64 -1.45 0.76
N THR A 75 2.29 -0.18 1.02
CA THR A 75 3.16 0.97 0.70
C THR A 75 4.03 1.44 1.86
N GLY A 76 3.96 0.78 3.02
CA GLY A 76 4.61 1.26 4.26
C GLY A 76 4.06 2.60 4.77
N GLY A 77 2.85 2.98 4.36
CA GLY A 77 2.22 4.25 4.69
C GLY A 77 2.92 5.44 4.03
N LEU A 78 3.55 5.24 2.88
CA LEU A 78 4.29 6.27 2.14
C LEU A 78 3.52 6.71 0.90
N CYS A 79 3.64 7.99 0.56
CA CYS A 79 3.27 8.47 -0.78
C CYS A 79 4.12 7.74 -1.83
N GLN A 80 3.49 7.21 -2.89
CA GLN A 80 4.16 6.40 -3.91
C GLN A 80 4.83 7.23 -5.02
N ALA A 81 4.66 8.55 -5.03
CA ALA A 81 5.35 9.41 -5.98
C ALA A 81 6.87 9.45 -5.72
N ALA A 82 7.66 9.33 -6.77
CA ALA A 82 9.12 9.39 -6.71
C ALA A 82 9.57 10.74 -6.14
N GLY A 83 10.55 10.72 -5.24
CA GLY A 83 11.04 11.91 -4.54
C GLY A 83 10.12 12.45 -3.44
N CYS A 84 8.88 12.00 -3.33
CA CYS A 84 7.99 12.40 -2.23
C CYS A 84 8.36 11.71 -0.92
N ARG A 85 8.52 12.52 0.14
CA ARG A 85 8.90 12.08 1.48
C ARG A 85 7.74 11.97 2.48
N ARG A 86 6.51 12.29 2.06
CA ARG A 86 5.32 12.17 2.92
C ARG A 86 5.06 10.71 3.29
N GLY A 87 4.70 10.48 4.55
CA GLY A 87 4.70 9.17 5.18
C GLY A 87 3.74 9.03 6.35
N PRO A 88 4.01 8.12 7.30
CA PRO A 88 3.15 7.90 8.46
C PRO A 88 2.90 9.20 9.24
N GLY A 89 1.62 9.56 9.39
CA GLY A 89 1.20 10.82 10.00
C GLY A 89 0.67 11.85 9.00
N ASP A 90 1.04 11.75 7.72
CA ASP A 90 0.46 12.54 6.65
C ASP A 90 -0.88 11.98 6.17
N ARG A 91 -1.75 12.86 5.68
CA ARG A 91 -2.98 12.44 5.00
C ARG A 91 -2.64 11.88 3.61
N LEU A 92 -2.88 10.59 3.45
CA LEU A 92 -2.74 9.88 2.19
C LEU A 92 -4.12 9.50 1.61
N ILE A 93 -4.24 9.65 0.30
CA ILE A 93 -5.44 9.49 -0.50
C ILE A 93 -5.20 8.33 -1.48
N PRO A 94 -6.02 7.27 -1.42
CA PRO A 94 -6.03 6.24 -2.44
C PRO A 94 -6.54 6.82 -3.77
N HIS A 95 -5.81 6.57 -4.84
CA HIS A 95 -6.09 7.03 -6.19
C HIS A 95 -6.16 5.84 -7.15
N HIS A 96 -7.21 5.76 -7.96
CA HIS A 96 -7.32 4.72 -8.98
C HIS A 96 -6.41 5.05 -10.15
N ALA A 97 -5.46 4.17 -10.44
CA ALA A 97 -4.56 4.36 -11.57
C ALA A 97 -5.29 4.20 -12.91
N THR A 98 -6.19 3.23 -13.04
CA THR A 98 -7.22 3.28 -14.09
C THR A 98 -8.37 4.16 -13.58
N PRO A 99 -8.73 5.26 -14.27
CA PRO A 99 -9.83 6.11 -13.85
C PRO A 99 -11.10 5.30 -13.60
N TRP A 100 -11.70 5.46 -12.42
CA TRP A 100 -12.88 4.69 -12.03
C TRP A 100 -14.04 4.85 -13.00
N ALA A 101 -14.18 6.02 -13.65
CA ALA A 101 -15.20 6.25 -14.67
C ALA A 101 -15.07 5.27 -15.86
N ARG A 102 -13.84 4.86 -16.19
CA ARG A 102 -13.54 3.92 -17.28
C ARG A 102 -13.66 2.46 -16.83
N SER A 103 -13.10 2.11 -15.67
CA SER A 103 -13.10 0.72 -15.19
C SER A 103 -14.41 0.30 -14.53
N ARG A 104 -15.17 1.26 -13.98
CA ARG A 104 -16.35 1.06 -13.12
C ARG A 104 -16.08 0.15 -11.91
N ARG A 105 -14.80 -0.01 -11.55
CA ARG A 105 -14.32 -0.92 -10.53
C ARG A 105 -13.27 -0.24 -9.68
N THR A 106 -13.33 -0.49 -8.39
CA THR A 106 -12.20 -0.26 -7.49
C THR A 106 -11.45 -1.57 -7.35
N SER A 107 -10.14 -1.55 -7.56
CA SER A 107 -9.25 -2.68 -7.32
C SER A 107 -8.12 -2.22 -6.42
N LEU A 108 -7.84 -2.99 -5.37
CA LEU A 108 -6.71 -2.69 -4.48
C LEU A 108 -5.37 -2.71 -5.24
N GLY A 109 -5.22 -3.62 -6.20
CA GLY A 109 -4.01 -3.76 -7.03
C GLY A 109 -3.82 -2.62 -8.03
N ASP A 110 -4.90 -2.01 -8.49
CA ASP A 110 -4.88 -0.85 -9.41
C ASP A 110 -5.06 0.49 -8.68
N THR A 111 -4.94 0.48 -7.35
CA THR A 111 -4.91 1.70 -6.55
C THR A 111 -3.47 2.08 -6.25
N VAL A 112 -3.19 3.38 -6.22
CA VAL A 112 -1.93 3.95 -5.72
C VAL A 112 -2.21 4.90 -4.56
N LEU A 113 -1.23 5.10 -3.69
CA LEU A 113 -1.36 5.93 -2.50
C LEU A 113 -0.58 7.24 -2.67
N PHE A 114 -1.29 8.37 -2.68
CA PHE A 114 -0.68 9.69 -2.82
C PHE A 114 -1.01 10.61 -1.65
N CYS A 115 -0.12 11.54 -1.35
CA CYS A 115 -0.49 12.67 -0.52
C CYS A 115 -1.44 13.62 -1.26
N GLU A 116 -2.11 14.50 -0.52
CA GLU A 116 -3.08 15.44 -1.07
C GLU A 116 -2.52 16.31 -2.21
N GLN A 117 -1.30 16.84 -2.05
CA GLN A 117 -0.66 17.66 -3.09
C GLN A 117 -0.43 16.88 -4.39
N THR A 118 0.16 15.68 -4.31
CA THR A 118 0.42 14.87 -5.50
C THR A 118 -0.88 14.38 -6.14
N HIS A 119 -1.88 14.07 -5.33
CA HIS A 119 -3.21 13.72 -5.81
C HIS A 119 -3.82 14.87 -6.62
N HIS A 120 -3.77 16.11 -6.12
CA HIS A 120 -4.25 17.27 -6.86
C HIS A 120 -3.43 17.55 -8.13
N GLN A 121 -2.10 17.51 -8.06
CA GLN A 121 -1.23 17.73 -9.22
C GLN A 121 -1.60 16.80 -10.38
N LEU A 122 -1.84 15.53 -10.11
CA LEU A 122 -2.24 14.56 -11.13
C LEU A 122 -3.61 14.92 -11.74
N HIS A 123 -4.61 15.29 -10.91
CA HIS A 123 -5.91 15.76 -11.43
C HIS A 123 -5.80 17.04 -12.25
N HIS A 124 -4.80 17.89 -11.96
CA HIS A 124 -4.46 19.09 -12.72
C HIS A 124 -3.59 18.81 -13.97
N GLY A 125 -3.33 17.55 -14.32
CA GLY A 125 -2.67 17.16 -15.55
C GLY A 125 -1.17 16.91 -15.45
N ALA A 126 -0.62 16.85 -14.23
CA ALA A 126 0.76 16.44 -14.05
C ALA A 126 0.93 14.94 -14.31
N THR A 127 2.02 14.57 -14.99
CA THR A 127 2.51 13.20 -15.07
C THR A 127 3.42 12.90 -13.87
N ILE A 128 3.08 11.89 -13.08
CA ILE A 128 3.76 11.52 -11.84
C ILE A 128 4.59 10.25 -12.05
N ARG A 129 5.88 10.31 -11.75
CA ARG A 129 6.71 9.10 -11.61
C ARG A 129 6.43 8.44 -10.28
N LEU A 130 6.25 7.13 -10.26
CA LEU A 130 6.16 6.35 -9.03
C LEU A 130 7.55 5.86 -8.59
N LYS A 131 7.67 5.51 -7.30
CA LYS A 131 8.88 4.94 -6.70
C LYS A 131 9.31 3.60 -7.32
N ASP A 132 8.40 2.88 -7.96
CA ASP A 132 8.67 1.66 -8.72
C ASP A 132 9.09 1.90 -10.17
N GLY A 133 9.20 3.18 -10.59
CA GLY A 133 9.64 3.58 -11.92
C GLY A 133 8.53 3.76 -12.95
N ARG A 134 7.29 3.32 -12.66
CA ARG A 134 6.15 3.52 -13.57
C ARG A 134 5.69 4.97 -13.60
N TRP A 135 4.99 5.36 -14.66
CA TRP A 135 4.40 6.69 -14.79
C TRP A 135 2.88 6.63 -14.76
N LEU A 136 2.29 7.67 -14.18
CA LEU A 136 0.86 7.82 -14.06
C LEU A 136 0.46 9.27 -14.36
N ASP A 137 -0.50 9.45 -15.25
CA ASP A 137 -1.16 10.73 -15.48
C ASP A 137 -2.66 10.63 -15.15
N ARG A 138 -3.43 11.66 -15.49
CA ARG A 138 -4.88 11.71 -15.23
C ARG A 138 -5.66 10.63 -15.99
N ASP A 139 -5.16 10.17 -17.13
CA ASP A 139 -5.81 9.19 -18.00
C ASP A 139 -5.36 7.77 -17.67
N GLY A 140 -4.26 7.61 -16.95
CA GLY A 140 -3.89 6.43 -16.19
C GLY A 140 -2.43 6.06 -16.35
N TRP A 141 -2.13 4.76 -16.35
CA TRP A 141 -0.76 4.26 -16.58
C TRP A 141 -0.27 4.69 -17.96
N THR A 142 0.95 5.23 -18.01
CA THR A 142 1.54 5.80 -19.23
C THR A 142 3.02 5.45 -19.32
N ASP A 143 3.57 5.42 -20.53
CA ASP A 143 5.01 5.29 -20.77
C ASP A 143 5.68 6.65 -20.99
N ARG A 144 4.90 7.74 -21.03
CA ARG A 144 5.37 9.08 -21.34
C ARG A 144 5.99 9.74 -20.11
N PRO A 145 7.25 10.24 -20.18
CA PRO A 145 7.80 11.11 -19.15
C PRO A 145 7.07 12.46 -19.13
N PRO A 146 7.17 13.27 -18.06
CA PRO A 146 6.52 14.57 -17.96
C PRO A 146 7.01 15.45 -19.12
N GLY A 147 6.06 16.11 -19.79
CA GLY A 147 6.35 17.14 -20.78
C GLY A 147 6.78 18.45 -20.15
#